data_AF-A0A916FNC4-F1
#
_entry.id   AF-A0A916FNC4-F1
#
_cell.length_a   1.000
_cell.length_b   1.000
_cell.length_c   1.000
_cell.angle_alpha   90.00
_cell.angle_beta   90.00
_cell.angle_gamma   90.00
#
_symmetry.space_group_name_H-M   'P 1'
#
loop_
_entity.id
_entity.type
_entity.pdbx_description
1 polymer ?
#
loop_
_entity_poly.entity_id
_entity_poly.type
_entity_poly.pdbx_seq_one_letter_code
_entity_poly.pdbx_strand_id
1 'polypeptide(L)'
;MDITLTTPALLFPALSLLLLAYTNRFLGLATVIRNLYADYQKSSDPVLRGQIDNLRYRVVLIRNMQIFGAASILGCVVCMLVLFFGLLELGKVLFSASLILLVVSLALSLRELHVSVGALNLHLSALEDEERQAPS
;
A
#
# COMPACT_ATOMS: atom_id res chain seq x y z
N MET A 1 -27.21 5.15 -16.39
CA MET A 1 -26.83 4.30 -15.24
C MET A 1 -27.29 5.02 -14.00
N ASP A 2 -28.38 4.58 -13.37
CA ASP A 2 -28.87 5.17 -12.12
C ASP A 2 -27.95 4.73 -10.98
N ILE A 3 -27.08 5.63 -10.53
CA ILE A 3 -26.26 5.40 -9.33
C ILE A 3 -27.19 5.57 -8.13
N THR A 4 -27.75 4.47 -7.66
CA THR A 4 -28.52 4.44 -6.42
C THR A 4 -27.57 4.49 -5.21
N LEU A 5 -28.01 5.14 -4.13
CA LEU A 5 -27.25 5.33 -2.87
C LEU A 5 -26.71 4.01 -2.27
N THR A 6 -27.23 2.85 -2.68
CA THR A 6 -26.81 1.53 -2.22
C THR A 6 -25.47 1.08 -2.80
N THR A 7 -25.08 1.56 -3.99
CA THR A 7 -23.88 1.07 -4.69
C THR A 7 -22.58 1.39 -3.94
N PRO A 8 -22.34 2.62 -3.45
CA PRO A 8 -21.12 2.90 -2.68
C PRO A 8 -21.19 2.34 -1.25
N ALA A 9 -22.40 2.10 -0.70
CA ALA A 9 -22.58 1.55 0.65
C ALA A 9 -22.01 0.12 0.76
N LEU A 10 -22.12 -0.67 -0.31
CA LEU A 10 -21.59 -2.03 -0.40
C LEU A 10 -20.05 -2.08 -0.46
N LEU A 11 -19.38 -0.98 -0.82
CA LEU A 11 -17.93 -0.92 -0.96
C LEU A 11 -17.21 -0.59 0.36
N PHE A 12 -17.90 0.04 1.33
CA PHE A 12 -17.29 0.46 2.60
C PHE A 12 -16.64 -0.67 3.40
N PRO A 13 -17.23 -1.87 3.54
CA PRO A 13 -16.59 -2.98 4.25
C PRO A 13 -15.28 -3.40 3.60
N ALA A 14 -15.28 -3.56 2.26
CA ALA A 14 -14.09 -3.96 1.51
C ALA A 14 -12.99 -2.90 1.59
N LEU A 15 -13.35 -1.61 1.48
CA LEU A 15 -12.41 -0.49 1.59
C LEU A 15 -11.81 -0.37 2.99
N SER A 16 -12.59 -0.65 4.05
CA SER A 16 -12.10 -0.65 5.43
C SER A 16 -11.09 -1.77 5.68
N LEU A 17 -11.36 -2.98 5.17
CA LEU A 17 -10.41 -4.10 5.23
C LEU A 17 -9.13 -3.80 4.46
N LEU A 18 -9.23 -3.12 3.32
CA LEU A 18 -8.08 -2.71 2.52
C LEU A 18 -7.17 -1.74 3.30
N LEU A 19 -7.75 -0.73 3.96
CA LEU A 19 -6.99 0.22 4.79
C LEU A 19 -6.31 -0.47 5.98
N LEU A 20 -6.99 -1.43 6.61
CA LEU A 20 -6.41 -2.24 7.69
C LEU A 20 -5.22 -3.06 7.19
N ALA A 21 -5.35 -3.72 6.04
CA ALA A 21 -4.26 -4.47 5.42
C ALA A 21 -3.06 -3.57 5.10
N TYR A 22 -3.31 -2.36 4.57
CA TYR A 22 -2.25 -1.39 4.29
C TYR A 22 -1.53 -0.94 5.58
N THR A 23 -2.28 -0.71 6.65
CA THR A 23 -1.73 -0.30 7.95
C THR A 23 -0.86 -1.42 8.54
N ASN A 24 -1.34 -2.66 8.49
CA ASN A 24 -0.57 -3.82 8.95
C ASN A 24 0.75 -3.96 8.18
N ARG A 25 0.71 -3.77 6.85
CA ARG A 25 1.91 -3.83 6.01
C ARG A 25 2.91 -2.72 6.33
N PHE A 26 2.42 -1.49 6.55
CA PHE A 26 3.24 -0.37 6.99
C PHE A 26 3.95 -0.66 8.33
N LEU A 27 3.18 -1.12 9.32
CA LEU A 27 3.71 -1.43 10.65
C LEU A 27 4.74 -2.56 10.59
N GLY A 28 4.47 -3.61 9.81
CA GLY A 28 5.42 -4.69 9.57
C GLY A 28 6.76 -4.19 9.03
N LEU A 29 6.74 -3.37 7.96
CA LEU A 29 7.98 -2.80 7.40
C LEU A 29 8.69 -1.86 8.37
N ALA A 30 7.95 -1.02 9.10
CA ALA A 30 8.54 -0.12 10.08
C ALA A 30 9.28 -0.88 11.19
N THR A 31 8.74 -2.03 11.61
CA THR A 31 9.42 -2.92 12.58
C THR A 31 10.70 -3.51 12.00
N VAL A 32 10.66 -4.04 10.76
CA VAL A 32 11.86 -4.60 10.10
C VAL A 32 12.94 -3.53 9.93
N ILE A 33 12.59 -2.32 9.49
CA ILE A 33 13.54 -1.20 9.36
C ILE A 33 14.22 -0.87 10.70
N ARG A 34 13.46 -0.81 11.79
CA ARG A 34 14.01 -0.51 13.12
C ARG A 34 14.99 -1.58 13.58
N ASN A 35 14.69 -2.85 13.34
CA ASN A 35 15.57 -3.97 13.69
C ASN A 35 16.86 -3.91 12.87
N LEU A 36 16.77 -3.79 11.55
CA LEU A 36 17.95 -3.68 10.68
C LEU A 36 18.81 -2.45 11.02
N TYR A 37 18.19 -1.33 11.40
CA TYR A 37 18.92 -0.14 11.84
C TYR A 37 19.66 -0.36 13.17
N ALA A 38 19.08 -1.11 14.11
CA ALA A 38 19.74 -1.48 15.36
C ALA A 38 20.96 -2.39 15.11
N ASP A 39 20.88 -3.29 14.13
CA ASP A 39 22.00 -4.16 13.75
C ASP A 39 23.07 -3.43 12.95
N TYR A 40 22.66 -2.52 12.04
CA TYR A 40 23.58 -1.67 11.29
C TYR A 40 24.45 -0.80 12.21
N GLN A 41 23.89 -0.29 13.32
CA GLN A 41 24.68 0.47 14.30
C GLN A 41 25.79 -0.34 14.97
N LYS A 42 25.69 -1.68 14.99
CA LYS A 42 26.71 -2.55 15.60
C LYS A 42 27.80 -2.96 14.62
N SER A 43 27.44 -3.23 13.36
CA SER A 43 28.38 -3.79 12.36
C SER A 43 28.82 -2.80 11.27
N SER A 44 28.08 -1.69 11.07
CA SER A 44 28.26 -0.76 9.94
C SER A 44 28.27 -1.44 8.55
N ASP A 45 27.58 -2.58 8.42
CA ASP A 45 27.57 -3.38 7.20
C ASP A 45 26.83 -2.64 6.05
N PRO A 46 27.49 -2.38 4.91
CA PRO A 46 26.86 -1.74 3.75
C PRO A 46 25.66 -2.53 3.18
N VAL A 47 25.59 -3.85 3.38
CA VAL A 47 24.46 -4.68 2.94
C VAL A 47 23.18 -4.34 3.72
N LEU A 48 23.28 -4.17 5.04
CA LEU A 48 22.16 -3.76 5.89
C LEU A 48 21.61 -2.39 5.47
N ARG A 49 22.50 -1.46 5.09
CA ARG A 49 22.11 -0.15 4.56
C ARG A 49 21.28 -0.26 3.28
N GLY A 50 21.70 -1.10 2.33
CA GLY A 50 20.96 -1.34 1.09
C GLY A 50 19.55 -1.92 1.34
N GLN A 51 19.41 -2.82 2.31
CA GLN A 51 18.11 -3.36 2.70
C GLN A 51 17.20 -2.28 3.31
N ILE A 52 17.73 -1.45 4.20
CA ILE A 52 16.99 -0.33 4.79
C ILE A 52 16.48 0.62 3.70
N ASP A 53 17.30 0.97 2.72
CA ASP A 53 16.89 1.87 1.63
C ASP A 53 15.79 1.25 0.75
N ASN A 54 15.85 -0.05 0.47
CA ASN A 54 14.76 -0.77 -0.22
C ASN A 54 13.45 -0.73 0.59
N LEU A 55 13.52 -1.00 1.90
CA LEU A 55 12.35 -0.97 2.77
C LEU A 55 11.77 0.44 2.90
N ARG A 56 12.60 1.48 2.95
CA ARG A 56 12.15 2.89 2.94
C ARG A 56 11.39 3.23 1.66
N TYR A 57 11.87 2.78 0.51
CA TYR A 57 11.16 2.96 -0.75
C TYR A 57 9.78 2.30 -0.71
N ARG A 58 9.69 1.07 -0.21
CA ARG A 58 8.42 0.36 -0.04
C ARG A 58 7.47 1.08 0.91
N VAL A 59 7.97 1.62 2.04
CA VAL A 59 7.19 2.42 2.99
C VAL A 59 6.57 3.66 2.32
N VAL A 60 7.32 4.36 1.46
CA VAL A 60 6.79 5.51 0.71
C VAL A 60 5.67 5.06 -0.23
N LEU A 61 5.82 3.91 -0.87
CA LEU A 61 4.82 3.34 -1.76
C LEU A 61 3.52 2.98 -1.01
N ILE A 62 3.66 2.36 0.17
CA ILE A 62 2.55 2.06 1.09
C ILE A 62 1.83 3.34 1.56
N ARG A 63 2.60 4.35 1.95
CA ARG A 63 2.05 5.65 2.38
C ARG A 63 1.23 6.29 1.25
N ASN A 64 1.77 6.27 0.03
CA ASN A 64 1.09 6.88 -1.11
C ASN A 64 -0.19 6.12 -1.49
N MET A 65 -0.18 4.77 -1.51
CA MET A 65 -1.42 4.01 -1.74
C MET A 65 -2.48 4.32 -0.67
N GLN A 66 -2.09 4.44 0.60
CA GLN A 66 -3.04 4.81 1.66
C GLN A 66 -3.62 6.21 1.47
N ILE A 67 -2.81 7.19 1.08
CA ILE A 67 -3.28 8.56 0.83
C ILE A 67 -4.32 8.57 -0.31
N PHE A 68 -4.02 7.90 -1.44
CA PHE A 68 -4.95 7.83 -2.56
C PHE A 68 -6.22 7.04 -2.22
N GLY A 69 -6.09 5.92 -1.49
CA GLY A 69 -7.23 5.12 -1.04
C GLY A 69 -8.12 5.87 -0.07
N ALA A 70 -7.54 6.56 0.91
CA ALA A 70 -8.28 7.39 1.86
C ALA A 70 -8.95 8.58 1.18
N ALA A 71 -8.25 9.26 0.26
CA ALA A 71 -8.81 10.36 -0.52
C ALA A 71 -9.99 9.90 -1.39
N SER A 72 -9.88 8.71 -1.99
CA SER A 72 -10.98 8.08 -2.72
C SER A 72 -12.20 7.82 -1.83
N ILE A 73 -12.00 7.22 -0.65
CA ILE A 73 -13.10 6.93 0.30
C ILE A 73 -13.77 8.23 0.73
N LEU A 74 -12.98 9.26 1.08
CA LEU A 74 -13.50 10.56 1.46
C LEU A 74 -14.30 11.20 0.32
N GLY A 75 -13.79 11.16 -0.90
CA GLY A 75 -14.50 11.65 -2.08
C GLY A 75 -15.81 10.89 -2.35
N CYS A 76 -15.84 9.58 -2.11
CA CYS A 76 -17.07 8.79 -2.16
C CYS A 76 -18.10 9.22 -1.09
N VAL A 77 -17.66 9.51 0.14
CA VAL A 77 -18.54 10.04 1.20
C VAL A 77 -19.13 11.40 0.80
N VAL A 78 -18.29 12.30 0.28
CA VAL A 78 -18.74 13.61 -0.21
C VAL A 78 -19.72 13.46 -1.38
N CYS A 79 -19.45 12.54 -2.31
CA CYS A 79 -20.38 12.20 -3.39
C CYS A 79 -21.74 11.75 -2.85
N MET A 80 -21.78 10.85 -1.85
CA MET A 80 -23.05 10.41 -1.25
C MET A 80 -23.82 11.58 -0.62
N LEU A 81 -23.14 12.51 0.04
CA LEU A 81 -23.76 13.72 0.58
C LEU A 81 -24.33 14.61 -0.53
N VAL A 82 -23.60 14.81 -1.62
CA VAL A 82 -24.06 15.60 -2.78
C VAL A 82 -25.29 14.97 -3.44
N LEU A 83 -25.29 13.65 -3.61
CA LEU A 83 -26.43 12.91 -4.14
C LEU A 83 -27.64 12.98 -3.21
N PHE A 84 -27.43 12.99 -1.89
CA PHE A 84 -28.49 13.17 -0.90
C PHE A 84 -29.21 14.52 -1.05
N PHE A 85 -28.49 15.59 -1.43
CA PHE A 85 -29.08 16.88 -1.76
C PHE A 85 -29.70 16.97 -3.18
N GLY A 86 -29.73 15.86 -3.94
CA GLY A 86 -30.33 15.80 -5.28
C GLY A 86 -29.45 16.32 -6.43
N LEU A 87 -28.17 16.63 -6.16
CA LEU A 87 -27.23 17.16 -7.16
C LEU A 87 -26.56 16.03 -7.96
N LEU A 88 -27.35 15.39 -8.83
CA LEU A 88 -26.96 14.18 -9.58
C LEU A 88 -25.71 14.35 -10.44
N GLU A 89 -25.61 15.43 -11.23
CA GLU A 89 -24.48 15.65 -12.14
C GLU A 89 -23.16 15.86 -11.39
N LEU A 90 -23.18 16.66 -10.32
CA LEU A 90 -22.00 16.87 -9.48
C LEU A 90 -21.59 15.57 -8.77
N GLY A 91 -22.56 14.80 -8.29
CA GLY A 91 -22.32 13.48 -7.70
C GLY A 91 -21.61 12.52 -8.66
N LYS A 92 -22.06 12.43 -9.92
CA LYS A 92 -21.40 11.57 -10.94
C LYS A 92 -19.94 11.94 -11.17
N VAL A 93 -19.63 13.24 -11.25
CA VAL A 93 -18.24 13.72 -11.43
C VAL A 93 -17.37 13.36 -10.23
N LEU A 94 -17.85 13.63 -9.00
CA LEU A 94 -17.12 13.32 -7.77
C LEU A 94 -16.91 11.81 -7.58
N PHE A 95 -17.92 11.00 -7.90
CA PHE A 95 -17.82 9.54 -7.86
C PHE A 95 -16.74 9.03 -8.81
N SER A 96 -16.76 9.52 -10.05
CA SER A 96 -15.78 9.14 -11.08
C SER A 96 -14.35 9.52 -10.68
N ALA A 97 -14.15 10.73 -10.14
CA ALA A 97 -12.86 11.18 -9.64
C ALA A 97 -12.36 10.30 -8.47
N SER A 98 -13.26 9.91 -7.58
CA SER A 98 -12.95 9.05 -6.44
C SER A 98 -12.55 7.63 -6.88
N LEU A 99 -13.22 7.06 -7.89
CA LEU A 99 -12.83 5.78 -8.47
C LEU A 99 -11.44 5.83 -9.12
N ILE A 100 -11.08 6.92 -9.81
CA ILE A 100 -9.74 7.09 -10.37
C ILE A 100 -8.68 7.07 -9.26
N LEU A 101 -8.92 7.77 -8.15
CA LEU A 101 -8.01 7.74 -6.99
C LEU A 101 -7.87 6.32 -6.41
N LEU A 102 -8.96 5.54 -6.37
CA LEU A 102 -8.92 4.15 -5.91
C LEU A 102 -8.08 3.29 -6.86
N VAL A 103 -8.24 3.45 -8.17
CA VAL A 103 -7.44 2.73 -9.18
C VAL A 103 -5.95 3.05 -9.01
N VAL A 104 -5.60 4.31 -8.79
CA VAL A 104 -4.21 4.73 -8.51
C VAL A 104 -3.69 4.07 -7.23
N SER A 105 -4.48 4.05 -6.15
CA SER A 105 -4.13 3.35 -4.90
C SER A 105 -3.83 1.87 -5.14
N LEU A 106 -4.71 1.18 -5.89
CA LEU A 106 -4.56 -0.25 -6.18
C LEU A 106 -3.35 -0.53 -7.08
N ALA A 107 -3.09 0.32 -8.08
CA ALA A 107 -1.91 0.19 -8.93
C ALA A 107 -0.61 0.32 -8.12
N LEU A 108 -0.55 1.25 -7.17
CA LEU A 108 0.57 1.37 -6.24
C LEU A 108 0.70 0.13 -5.33
N SER A 109 -0.41 -0.43 -4.88
CA SER A 109 -0.44 -1.68 -4.10
C SER A 109 0.13 -2.86 -4.90
N LEU A 110 -0.18 -2.97 -6.19
CA LEU A 110 0.39 -4.00 -7.07
C LEU A 110 1.90 -3.80 -7.26
N ARG A 111 2.33 -2.55 -7.50
CA ARG A 111 3.76 -2.21 -7.61
C ARG A 111 4.52 -2.58 -6.34
N GLU A 112 3.96 -2.29 -5.18
CA GLU A 112 4.61 -2.60 -3.90
C GLU A 112 4.62 -4.11 -3.60
N LEU A 113 3.61 -4.86 -4.05
CA LEU A 113 3.63 -6.33 -4.05
C LEU A 113 4.77 -6.89 -4.89
N HIS A 114 4.95 -6.42 -6.13
CA HIS A 114 6.06 -6.86 -6.98
C HIS A 114 7.42 -6.58 -6.35
N VAL A 115 7.63 -5.37 -5.81
CA VAL A 115 8.89 -5.00 -5.15
C VAL A 115 9.13 -5.85 -3.90
N SER A 116 8.08 -6.13 -3.13
CA SER A 116 8.17 -6.99 -1.95
C SER A 116 8.59 -8.41 -2.27
N VAL A 117 7.99 -9.02 -3.30
CA VAL A 117 8.31 -10.39 -3.72
C VAL A 117 9.72 -10.45 -4.32
N GLY A 118 10.08 -9.49 -5.15
CA GLY A 118 11.43 -9.41 -5.73
C GLY A 118 12.53 -9.29 -4.67
N ALA A 119 12.32 -8.44 -3.66
CA ALA A 119 13.27 -8.29 -2.56
C ALA A 119 13.41 -9.58 -1.72
N LEU A 120 12.30 -10.30 -1.50
CA LEU A 120 12.32 -11.55 -0.76
C LEU A 120 13.05 -12.66 -1.54
N ASN A 121 12.74 -12.81 -2.83
CA ASN A 121 13.39 -13.82 -3.67
C ASN A 121 14.89 -13.61 -3.79
N LEU A 122 15.34 -12.35 -3.92
CA LEU A 122 16.78 -12.05 -3.97
C LEU A 122 17.49 -12.45 -2.67
N HIS A 123 16.83 -12.29 -1.52
CA HIS A 123 17.38 -12.66 -0.23
C HIS A 123 17.43 -14.17 -0.02
N LEU A 124 16.38 -14.89 -0.46
CA LEU A 124 16.39 -16.36 -0.44
C LEU A 124 17.45 -16.95 -1.36
N SER A 125 17.58 -16.44 -2.59
CA SER A 125 18.57 -16.97 -3.53
C SER A 125 20.00 -16.75 -3.05
N ALA A 126 20.29 -15.62 -2.39
CA ALA A 126 21.61 -15.37 -1.82
C ALA A 126 21.96 -16.37 -0.70
N LEU A 127 20.99 -16.72 0.15
CA LEU A 127 21.18 -17.73 1.20
C LEU A 127 21.38 -19.13 0.61
N GLU A 128 20.58 -19.51 -0.40
CA GLU A 128 20.70 -20.82 -1.08
C GLU A 128 22.08 -20.97 -1.77
N ASP A 129 22.60 -19.90 -2.36
CA ASP A 129 23.92 -19.90 -3.01
C ASP A 129 25.07 -19.97 -1.99
N GLU A 130 24.93 -19.34 -0.82
CA GLU A 130 25.90 -19.44 0.29
C GLU A 130 25.91 -20.86 0.89
N GLU A 131 24.75 -21.46 1.15
CA GLU A 131 24.65 -22.83 1.65
C GLU A 131 25.25 -23.86 0.69
N ARG A 132 25.10 -23.63 -0.63
CA ARG A 132 25.65 -24.52 -1.66
C ARG A 132 27.17 -24.43 -1.80
N GLN A 133 27.78 -23.32 -1.36
CA GLN A 133 29.23 -23.08 -1.43
C GLN A 133 29.97 -23.35 -0.11
N ALA A 134 29.26 -23.59 0.99
CA ALA A 134 29.88 -23.98 2.25
C ALA A 134 30.52 -25.39 2.13
N PRO A 135 31.84 -25.53 2.36
CA PRO A 135 32.50 -26.84 2.31
C PRO A 135 32.01 -27.71 3.48
N SER A 136 31.65 -28.95 3.15
CA SER A 136 31.25 -30.02 4.08
C SER A 136 32.31 -30.33 5.13
#